data_AF-A0A352AB67-F1
#
_entry.id   AF-A0A352AB67-F1
#
_cell.length_a   1.000
_cell.length_b   1.000
_cell.length_c   1.000
_cell.angle_alpha   90.00
_cell.angle_beta   90.00
_cell.angle_gamma   90.00
#
_symmetry.space_group_name_H-M   'P 1'
#
loop_
_entity.id
_entity.type
_entity.pdbx_description
1 polymer ?
#
loop_
_entity_poly.entity_id
_entity_poly.type
_entity_poly.pdbx_seq_one_letter_code
_entity_poly.pdbx_strand_id
1 'polypeptide(L)'
;MRSYDRFIDPDALNELNRTWQNFNDFLHKLSDMASVQQKFEQVDCWERLKNIQQKSVNQPFPGLTLTCPLCLDQYQEQRENLFAWMLAAGVPMALWSRCCDLADLQQKMDELLTADTLCQLDQLWEDQLLEQIKKSRQLANDDRHLGHHLAIWCDRPNRLIELKQFLETGRLSA
;
A
#
# COMPACT_ATOMS: atom_id res chain seq x y z
N MET A 1 13.88 -3.04 4.70
CA MET A 1 12.78 -3.35 5.63
C MET A 1 11.67 -4.09 4.92
N ARG A 2 10.88 -4.86 5.65
CA ARG A 2 9.84 -5.79 5.19
C ARG A 2 8.65 -5.75 6.16
N SER A 3 7.47 -6.21 5.75
CA SER A 3 6.26 -6.19 6.58
C SER A 3 6.42 -6.87 7.95
N TYR A 4 7.22 -7.94 8.03
CA TYR A 4 7.45 -8.65 9.28
C TYR A 4 8.38 -7.90 10.26
N ASP A 5 9.03 -6.80 9.84
CA ASP A 5 9.80 -5.97 10.76
C ASP A 5 8.88 -5.35 11.84
N ARG A 6 7.56 -5.23 11.56
CA ARG A 6 6.51 -4.88 12.53
C ARG A 6 6.39 -5.88 13.69
N PHE A 7 6.94 -7.10 13.59
CA PHE A 7 6.90 -8.08 14.69
C PHE A 7 7.84 -7.72 15.84
N ILE A 8 8.89 -6.97 15.52
CA ILE A 8 9.96 -6.55 16.42
C ILE A 8 9.56 -5.25 17.14
N ASP A 9 8.69 -4.46 16.52
CA ASP A 9 8.18 -3.18 17.03
C ASP A 9 6.67 -3.25 17.30
N PRO A 10 6.25 -3.47 18.56
CA PRO A 10 4.84 -3.50 18.94
C PRO A 10 4.08 -2.21 18.60
N ASP A 11 4.74 -1.06 18.64
CA ASP A 11 4.10 0.22 18.35
C ASP A 11 3.75 0.32 16.86
N ALA A 12 4.63 -0.14 15.97
CA ALA A 12 4.35 -0.22 14.53
C ALA A 12 3.20 -1.18 14.19
N LEU A 13 3.00 -2.26 14.96
CA LEU A 13 1.87 -3.16 14.79
C LEU A 13 0.57 -2.56 15.34
N ASN A 14 0.63 -1.88 16.50
CA ASN A 14 -0.51 -1.16 17.06
C ASN A 14 -0.98 -0.04 16.12
N GLU A 15 -0.04 0.68 15.52
CA GLU A 15 -0.32 1.74 14.56
C GLU A 15 -0.96 1.18 13.29
N LEU A 16 -0.47 0.04 12.78
CA LEU A 16 -1.12 -0.66 11.68
C LEU A 16 -2.56 -1.06 12.04
N ASN A 17 -2.80 -1.64 13.21
CA ASN A 17 -4.15 -1.97 13.66
C ASN A 17 -5.08 -0.75 13.67
N ARG A 18 -4.59 0.37 14.21
CA ARG A 18 -5.35 1.63 14.29
C ARG A 18 -5.68 2.17 12.90
N THR A 19 -4.69 2.28 12.02
CA THR A 19 -4.89 2.82 10.67
C THR A 19 -5.74 1.87 9.82
N TRP A 20 -5.60 0.56 10.02
CA TRP A 20 -6.46 -0.45 9.41
C TRP A 20 -7.92 -0.32 9.83
N GLN A 21 -8.20 -0.14 11.13
CA GLN A 21 -9.56 0.11 11.62
C GLN A 21 -10.14 1.40 11.05
N ASN A 22 -9.37 2.49 11.04
CA ASN A 22 -9.81 3.76 10.42
C ASN A 22 -10.11 3.61 8.93
N PHE A 23 -9.32 2.79 8.23
CA PHE A 23 -9.58 2.48 6.83
C PHE A 23 -10.89 1.71 6.66
N ASN A 24 -11.10 0.64 7.41
CA ASN A 24 -12.35 -0.13 7.39
C ASN A 24 -13.57 0.75 7.70
N ASP A 25 -13.50 1.57 8.75
CA ASP A 25 -14.56 2.51 9.12
C ASP A 25 -14.87 3.52 8.00
N PHE A 26 -13.86 3.98 7.28
CA PHE A 26 -14.03 4.87 6.14
C PHE A 26 -14.73 4.15 4.98
N LEU A 27 -14.35 2.92 4.68
CA LEU A 27 -14.91 2.10 3.60
C LEU A 27 -16.38 1.76 3.85
N HIS A 28 -16.76 1.49 5.08
CA HIS A 28 -18.16 1.28 5.44
C HIS A 28 -19.02 2.54 5.33
N LYS A 29 -18.39 3.73 5.33
CA LYS A 29 -19.08 5.03 5.19
C LYS A 29 -19.10 5.54 3.75
N LEU A 30 -18.45 4.84 2.82
CA LEU A 30 -18.34 5.27 1.44
C LEU A 30 -19.63 5.04 0.67
N SER A 31 -20.12 6.11 0.05
CA SER A 31 -21.25 6.08 -0.87
C SER A 31 -20.89 6.46 -2.31
N ASP A 32 -19.66 6.93 -2.58
CA ASP A 32 -19.23 7.43 -3.91
C ASP A 32 -17.76 7.15 -4.23
N MET A 33 -17.47 6.87 -5.51
CA MET A 33 -16.18 6.44 -6.06
C MET A 33 -15.10 7.53 -6.00
N ALA A 34 -15.47 8.78 -6.28
CA ALA A 34 -14.52 9.90 -6.30
C ALA A 34 -13.91 10.18 -4.92
N SER A 35 -14.61 9.77 -3.86
CA SER A 35 -14.19 9.94 -2.47
C SER A 35 -13.03 9.00 -2.08
N VAL A 36 -12.79 7.93 -2.84
CA VAL A 36 -11.83 6.88 -2.48
C VAL A 36 -10.43 7.16 -3.00
N GLN A 37 -10.32 7.56 -4.27
CA GLN A 37 -9.05 7.97 -4.86
C GLN A 37 -8.45 9.17 -4.11
N GLN A 38 -9.29 10.07 -3.59
CA GLN A 38 -8.87 11.20 -2.76
C GLN A 38 -8.26 10.81 -1.40
N LYS A 39 -8.40 9.55 -0.97
CA LYS A 39 -7.84 9.07 0.29
C LYS A 39 -6.51 8.35 0.15
N PHE A 40 -6.16 7.93 -1.06
CA PHE A 40 -4.80 7.50 -1.35
C PHE A 40 -3.97 8.75 -1.58
N GLU A 41 -3.02 9.01 -0.68
CA GLU A 41 -2.12 10.14 -0.85
C GLU A 41 -1.16 9.83 -2.01
N GLN A 42 -1.22 10.67 -3.03
CA GLN A 42 -0.31 10.60 -4.17
C GLN A 42 1.04 11.20 -3.78
N VAL A 43 2.11 10.44 -4.05
CA VAL A 43 3.49 10.86 -3.86
C VAL A 43 4.18 10.85 -5.23
N ASP A 44 4.28 12.04 -5.81
CA ASP A 44 4.93 12.33 -7.09
C ASP A 44 6.32 12.95 -6.92
N CYS A 45 6.62 13.49 -5.73
CA CYS A 45 7.95 14.01 -5.35
C CYS A 45 8.27 13.80 -3.85
N TRP A 46 9.52 14.07 -3.47
CA TRP A 46 10.00 13.89 -2.09
C TRP A 46 9.43 14.94 -1.13
N GLU A 47 9.24 16.17 -1.59
CA GLU A 47 8.62 17.26 -0.84
C GLU A 47 7.19 16.91 -0.46
N ARG A 48 6.45 16.27 -1.38
CA ARG A 48 5.10 15.78 -1.13
C ARG A 48 5.11 14.72 -0.03
N LEU A 49 6.07 13.80 -0.04
CA LEU A 49 6.20 12.83 1.04
C LEU A 49 6.42 13.52 2.40
N LYS A 50 7.36 14.46 2.50
CA LYS A 50 7.62 15.18 3.77
C LYS A 50 6.36 15.84 4.31
N ASN A 51 5.54 16.41 3.43
CA ASN A 51 4.27 17.03 3.80
C ASN A 51 3.26 15.97 4.29
N ILE A 52 3.18 14.81 3.64
CA ILE A 52 2.33 13.70 4.08
C ILE A 52 2.79 13.18 5.44
N GLN A 53 4.10 13.01 5.66
CA GLN A 53 4.66 12.59 6.95
C GLN A 53 4.27 13.53 8.10
N GLN A 54 4.27 14.85 7.84
CA GLN A 54 3.85 15.83 8.84
C GLN A 54 2.34 15.80 9.10
N LYS A 55 1.53 15.56 8.08
CA LYS A 55 0.06 15.47 8.20
C LYS A 55 -0.39 14.16 8.85
N SER A 56 0.30 13.06 8.58
CA SER A 56 -0.06 11.71 9.03
C SER A 56 -0.11 11.59 10.55
N VAL A 57 0.67 12.41 11.26
CA VAL A 57 0.64 12.52 12.73
C VAL A 57 -0.75 12.90 13.24
N ASN A 58 -1.51 13.70 12.49
CA ASN A 58 -2.80 14.24 12.90
C ASN A 58 -3.99 13.67 12.11
N GLN A 59 -3.75 13.07 10.95
CA GLN A 59 -4.78 12.49 10.09
C GLN A 59 -4.29 11.19 9.46
N PRO A 60 -4.76 10.02 9.93
CA PRO A 60 -4.43 8.75 9.30
C PRO A 60 -5.04 8.72 7.90
N PHE A 61 -4.25 8.30 6.92
CA PHE A 61 -4.72 8.01 5.57
C PHE A 61 -4.59 6.50 5.30
N PRO A 62 -5.47 5.95 4.47
CA PRO A 62 -5.53 4.50 4.27
C PRO A 62 -4.52 3.93 3.30
N GLY A 63 -3.88 4.73 2.46
CA GLY A 63 -2.87 4.19 1.56
C GLY A 63 -2.11 5.23 0.76
N LEU A 64 -1.09 4.76 0.06
CA LEU A 64 -0.21 5.57 -0.76
C LEU A 64 -0.18 5.08 -2.20
N THR A 65 -0.16 6.02 -3.13
CA THR A 65 0.16 5.76 -4.53
C THR A 65 1.42 6.53 -4.85
N LEU A 66 2.50 5.82 -5.17
CA LEU A 66 3.81 6.40 -5.38
C LEU A 66 4.11 6.36 -6.89
N THR A 67 4.11 7.54 -7.51
CA THR A 67 4.46 7.74 -8.92
C THR A 67 5.80 8.48 -9.08
N CYS A 68 6.38 8.94 -7.98
CA CYS A 68 7.70 9.52 -7.94
C CYS A 68 8.79 8.51 -8.35
N PRO A 69 9.99 8.97 -8.76
CA PRO A 69 11.06 8.11 -9.24
C PRO A 69 11.78 7.35 -8.10
N LEU A 70 11.05 6.53 -7.33
CA LEU A 70 11.62 5.57 -6.36
C LEU A 70 12.52 4.53 -7.02
N CYS A 71 12.46 4.44 -8.35
CA CYS A 71 13.27 3.56 -9.17
C CYS A 71 14.65 4.13 -9.53
N LEU A 72 14.90 5.42 -9.33
CA LEU A 72 16.22 5.99 -9.62
C LEU A 72 17.16 5.80 -8.43
N ASP A 73 18.37 5.30 -8.70
CA ASP A 73 19.36 4.96 -7.67
C ASP A 73 19.76 6.15 -6.78
N GLN A 74 19.73 7.35 -7.34
CA GLN A 74 20.01 8.59 -6.60
C GLN A 74 19.05 8.86 -5.43
N TYR A 75 17.92 8.15 -5.37
CA TYR A 75 16.92 8.24 -4.29
C TYR A 75 16.90 7.02 -3.36
N GLN A 76 17.98 6.21 -3.32
CA GLN A 76 18.02 5.02 -2.48
C GLN A 76 17.74 5.31 -0.99
N GLU A 77 18.39 6.32 -0.41
CA GLU A 77 18.22 6.69 0.99
C GLU A 77 16.78 7.16 1.27
N GLN A 78 16.23 7.97 0.38
CA GLN A 78 14.86 8.46 0.41
C GLN A 78 13.86 7.30 0.36
N ARG A 79 14.12 6.31 -0.48
CA ARG A 79 13.31 5.09 -0.58
C ARG A 79 13.34 4.28 0.71
N GLU A 80 14.51 4.09 1.31
CA GLU A 80 14.64 3.40 2.60
C GLU A 80 13.90 4.15 3.71
N ASN A 81 14.05 5.47 3.78
CA ASN A 81 13.32 6.32 4.72
C ASN A 81 11.80 6.29 4.51
N LEU A 82 11.35 6.23 3.26
CA LEU A 82 9.94 6.05 2.92
C LEU A 82 9.41 4.73 3.47
N PHE A 83 10.10 3.61 3.23
CA PHE A 83 9.70 2.32 3.78
C PHE A 83 9.70 2.31 5.31
N ALA A 84 10.66 2.99 5.96
CA ALA A 84 10.72 3.07 7.43
C ALA A 84 9.50 3.80 7.96
N TRP A 85 9.17 4.91 7.33
CA TRP A 85 8.03 5.70 7.73
C TRP A 85 6.71 5.00 7.44
N MET A 86 6.54 4.32 6.30
CA MET A 86 5.31 3.54 6.02
C MET A 86 5.08 2.44 7.07
N LEU A 87 6.17 1.83 7.55
CA LEU A 87 6.13 0.93 8.69
C LEU A 87 5.70 1.65 9.96
N ALA A 88 6.44 2.68 10.39
CA ALA A 88 6.16 3.40 11.62
C ALA A 88 4.74 4.02 11.66
N ALA A 89 4.26 4.54 10.53
CA ALA A 89 2.94 5.17 10.40
C ALA A 89 1.80 4.17 10.21
N GLY A 90 2.07 2.86 10.22
CA GLY A 90 1.01 1.85 10.10
C GLY A 90 0.29 1.88 8.76
N VAL A 91 0.95 2.32 7.68
CA VAL A 91 0.33 2.39 6.35
C VAL A 91 -0.08 0.98 5.91
N PRO A 92 -1.37 0.71 5.70
CA PRO A 92 -1.84 -0.64 5.43
C PRO A 92 -1.67 -1.03 3.96
N MET A 93 -1.64 -0.04 3.06
CA MET A 93 -1.47 -0.25 1.63
C MET A 93 -0.57 0.79 0.97
N ALA A 94 0.33 0.34 0.10
CA ALA A 94 1.02 1.21 -0.84
C ALA A 94 1.17 0.54 -2.21
N LEU A 95 1.03 1.31 -3.28
CA LEU A 95 1.26 0.88 -4.65
C LEU A 95 2.34 1.77 -5.27
N TRP A 96 3.27 1.18 -6.02
CA TRP A 96 4.29 1.94 -6.74
C TRP A 96 4.74 1.24 -8.01
N SER A 97 5.30 2.03 -8.94
CA SER A 97 5.99 1.49 -10.10
C SER A 97 7.50 1.48 -9.87
N ARG A 98 8.17 0.43 -10.34
CA ARG A 98 9.62 0.34 -10.46
C ARG A 98 10.18 1.06 -11.70
N CYS A 99 9.33 1.72 -12.48
CA CYS A 99 9.71 2.53 -13.63
C CYS A 99 8.90 3.83 -13.62
N CYS A 100 9.59 4.97 -13.60
CA CYS A 100 8.99 6.30 -13.64
C CYS A 100 8.63 6.75 -15.07
N ASP A 101 9.21 6.12 -16.09
CA ASP A 101 9.09 6.55 -17.49
C ASP A 101 7.94 5.84 -18.22
N LEU A 102 7.00 5.27 -17.47
CA LEU A 102 5.80 4.66 -18.05
C LEU A 102 4.80 5.74 -18.45
N ALA A 103 4.45 5.76 -19.73
CA ALA A 103 3.34 6.58 -20.23
C ALA A 103 2.06 6.25 -19.45
N ASP A 104 1.35 7.30 -19.04
CA ASP A 104 0.07 7.25 -18.33
C ASP A 104 0.13 6.48 -16.99
N LEU A 105 1.30 6.46 -16.33
CA LEU A 105 1.50 5.77 -15.05
C LEU A 105 0.43 6.12 -14.03
N GLN A 106 0.16 7.42 -13.84
CA GLN A 106 -0.83 7.88 -12.87
C GLN A 106 -2.22 7.30 -13.15
N GLN A 107 -2.70 7.43 -14.39
CA GLN A 107 -4.00 6.92 -14.80
C GLN A 107 -4.10 5.40 -14.57
N LYS A 108 -3.08 4.64 -14.96
CA LYS A 108 -3.07 3.18 -14.78
C LYS A 108 -3.05 2.77 -13.31
N MET A 109 -2.45 3.57 -12.43
CA MET A 109 -2.50 3.35 -10.99
C MET A 109 -3.89 3.66 -10.42
N ASP A 110 -4.54 4.71 -10.91
CA ASP A 110 -5.90 5.09 -10.52
C ASP A 110 -6.94 4.05 -10.97
N GLU A 111 -6.72 3.39 -12.12
CA GLU A 111 -7.54 2.28 -12.63
C GLU A 111 -7.47 1.02 -11.77
N LEU A 112 -6.41 0.84 -10.98
CA LEU A 112 -6.31 -0.27 -10.00
C LEU A 112 -7.08 0.05 -8.71
N LEU A 113 -7.14 1.32 -8.34
CA LEU A 113 -7.75 1.82 -7.10
C LEU A 113 -9.18 2.33 -7.31
N THR A 114 -10.06 1.47 -7.85
CA THR A 114 -11.47 1.80 -7.99
C THR A 114 -12.22 1.56 -6.68
N ALA A 115 -13.34 2.26 -6.43
CA ALA A 115 -14.14 1.94 -5.25
C ALA A 115 -14.88 0.60 -5.36
N ASP A 116 -14.99 -0.03 -6.53
CA ASP A 116 -15.41 -1.44 -6.59
C ASP A 116 -14.33 -2.35 -6.02
N THR A 117 -13.05 -2.06 -6.30
CA THR A 117 -11.90 -2.76 -5.72
C THR A 117 -11.77 -2.52 -4.20
N LEU A 118 -12.30 -1.40 -3.70
CA LEU A 118 -12.14 -0.96 -2.32
C LEU A 118 -13.41 -1.18 -1.46
N CYS A 119 -14.63 -1.03 -1.95
CA CYS A 119 -15.85 -1.25 -1.14
C CYS A 119 -16.09 -2.73 -0.74
N GLN A 120 -15.41 -3.69 -1.36
CA GLN A 120 -15.48 -5.12 -1.02
C GLN A 120 -14.47 -5.55 0.07
N LEU A 121 -14.04 -4.58 0.90
CA LEU A 121 -12.83 -4.65 1.73
C LEU A 121 -12.88 -5.56 2.96
N ASP A 122 -14.06 -6.05 3.35
CA ASP A 122 -14.19 -6.83 4.58
C ASP A 122 -13.67 -8.26 4.47
N GLN A 123 -13.71 -8.90 3.29
CA GLN A 123 -13.33 -10.31 3.16
C GLN A 123 -12.56 -10.67 1.88
N LEU A 124 -12.73 -9.93 0.78
CA LEU A 124 -12.26 -10.34 -0.56
C LEU A 124 -11.13 -9.47 -1.14
N TRP A 125 -10.69 -8.43 -0.43
CA TRP A 125 -9.75 -7.42 -0.93
C TRP A 125 -8.41 -7.96 -1.37
N GLU A 126 -7.78 -8.74 -0.50
CA GLU A 126 -6.44 -9.24 -0.81
C GLU A 126 -6.51 -10.09 -2.07
N ASP A 127 -7.50 -10.98 -2.15
CA ASP A 127 -7.67 -11.84 -3.30
C ASP A 127 -8.01 -11.03 -4.56
N GLN A 128 -8.96 -10.10 -4.53
CA GLN A 128 -9.37 -9.36 -5.73
C GLN A 128 -8.30 -8.38 -6.23
N LEU A 129 -7.69 -7.59 -5.34
CA LEU A 129 -6.62 -6.68 -5.74
C LEU A 129 -5.39 -7.48 -6.18
N LEU A 130 -5.00 -8.53 -5.46
CA LEU A 130 -3.91 -9.39 -5.90
C LEU A 130 -4.25 -10.09 -7.22
N GLU A 131 -5.50 -10.50 -7.47
CA GLU A 131 -5.93 -11.06 -8.74
C GLU A 131 -5.88 -10.02 -9.87
N GLN A 132 -6.28 -8.76 -9.64
CA GLN A 132 -6.11 -7.69 -10.62
C GLN A 132 -4.62 -7.42 -10.92
N ILE A 133 -3.78 -7.42 -9.89
CA ILE A 133 -2.33 -7.27 -10.04
C ILE A 133 -1.73 -8.47 -10.77
N LYS A 134 -2.15 -9.70 -10.45
CA LYS A 134 -1.74 -10.92 -11.16
C LYS A 134 -2.16 -10.88 -12.62
N LYS A 135 -3.40 -10.46 -12.92
CA LYS A 135 -3.88 -10.25 -14.29
C LYS A 135 -3.03 -9.21 -15.02
N SER A 136 -2.79 -8.06 -14.40
CA SER A 136 -1.92 -7.01 -14.96
C SER A 136 -0.50 -7.54 -15.26
N ARG A 137 0.05 -8.37 -14.37
CA ARG A 137 1.34 -9.04 -14.57
C ARG A 137 1.30 -10.08 -15.70
N GLN A 138 0.23 -10.87 -15.81
CA GLN A 138 0.07 -11.86 -16.88
C GLN A 138 -0.12 -11.22 -18.25
N LEU A 139 -0.78 -10.06 -18.30
CA LEU A 139 -0.98 -9.27 -19.51
C LEU A 139 0.27 -8.47 -19.91
N ALA A 140 1.29 -8.40 -19.05
CA ALA A 140 2.54 -7.71 -19.35
C ALA A 140 3.32 -8.43 -20.44
N ASN A 141 3.10 -8.01 -21.67
CA ASN A 141 3.70 -8.52 -22.90
C ASN A 141 5.04 -7.87 -23.22
N ASP A 142 5.37 -6.72 -22.62
CA ASP A 142 6.65 -6.04 -22.75
C ASP A 142 7.08 -5.31 -21.46
N ASP A 143 8.26 -4.69 -21.51
CA ASP A 143 8.85 -3.88 -20.45
C ASP A 143 8.22 -2.47 -20.32
N ARG A 144 7.21 -2.14 -21.12
CA ARG A 144 6.44 -0.88 -21.03
C ARG A 144 5.07 -1.09 -20.38
N HIS A 145 4.69 -2.33 -20.11
CA HIS A 145 3.44 -2.64 -19.43
C HIS A 145 3.56 -2.38 -17.91
N LEU A 146 2.55 -1.73 -17.30
CA LEU A 146 2.56 -1.42 -15.86
C LEU A 146 2.75 -2.68 -15.02
N GLY A 147 2.11 -3.79 -15.39
CA GLY A 147 2.23 -5.07 -14.69
C GLY A 147 3.68 -5.54 -14.52
N HIS A 148 4.59 -5.20 -15.44
CA HIS A 148 6.02 -5.54 -15.31
C HIS A 148 6.70 -4.78 -14.16
N HIS A 149 6.26 -3.56 -13.90
CA HIS A 149 6.88 -2.64 -12.95
C HIS A 149 6.11 -2.48 -11.65
N LEU A 150 4.85 -2.94 -11.61
CA LEU A 150 3.95 -2.76 -10.49
C LEU A 150 4.39 -3.54 -9.25
N ALA A 151 4.57 -2.80 -8.17
CA ALA A 151 4.83 -3.28 -6.84
C ALA A 151 3.72 -2.85 -5.88
N ILE A 152 3.46 -3.73 -4.92
CA ILE A 152 2.40 -3.57 -3.92
C ILE A 152 2.95 -3.91 -2.54
N TRP A 153 2.54 -3.13 -1.56
CA TRP A 153 2.60 -3.41 -0.15
C TRP A 153 1.16 -3.46 0.38
N CYS A 154 0.82 -4.52 1.11
CA CYS A 154 -0.53 -4.75 1.60
C CYS A 154 -0.46 -5.57 2.88
N ASP A 155 -0.60 -4.91 4.03
CA ASP A 155 -0.48 -5.52 5.35
C ASP A 155 -1.84 -5.57 6.04
N ARG A 156 -2.40 -6.78 6.17
CA ARG A 156 -3.57 -7.03 7.03
C ARG A 156 -3.07 -7.42 8.44
N PRO A 157 -3.52 -6.75 9.51
CA PRO A 157 -3.04 -7.06 10.86
C PRO A 157 -3.21 -8.54 11.25
N ASN A 158 -4.39 -9.13 10.99
CA ASN A 158 -4.67 -10.52 11.33
C ASN A 158 -3.71 -11.49 10.62
N ARG A 159 -3.47 -11.28 9.31
CA ARG A 159 -2.53 -12.10 8.54
C ARG A 159 -1.09 -11.98 9.03
N LEU A 160 -0.69 -10.77 9.44
CA LEU A 160 0.62 -10.56 10.05
C LEU A 160 0.75 -11.29 11.39
N ILE A 161 -0.31 -11.31 12.21
CA ILE A 161 -0.36 -12.06 13.46
C ILE A 161 -0.30 -13.57 13.19
N GLU A 162 -1.08 -14.08 12.24
CA GLU A 162 -1.04 -15.48 11.80
C GLU A 162 0.35 -15.88 11.28
N LEU A 163 0.97 -15.04 10.46
CA LEU A 163 2.33 -15.26 9.95
C LEU A 163 3.34 -15.29 11.10
N LYS A 164 3.23 -14.38 12.08
CA LYS A 164 4.07 -14.39 13.27
C LYS A 164 3.91 -15.70 14.06
N GLN A 165 2.67 -16.11 14.31
CA GLN A 165 2.37 -17.37 14.99
C GLN A 165 2.92 -18.58 14.22
N PHE A 166 2.79 -18.59 12.90
CA PHE A 166 3.35 -19.64 12.06
C PHE A 166 4.88 -19.70 12.13
N LEU A 167 5.56 -18.55 12.08
CA LEU A 167 7.01 -18.49 12.17
C LEU A 167 7.53 -18.92 13.56
N GLU A 168 6.77 -18.65 14.63
CA GLU A 168 7.12 -19.04 16.00
C GLU A 168 6.79 -20.50 16.33
N THR A 169 5.71 -21.04 15.78
CA THR A 169 5.16 -22.37 16.19
C THR A 169 5.22 -23.44 15.11
N GLY A 170 5.49 -23.07 13.86
CA GLY A 170 5.41 -23.94 12.68
C GLY A 170 3.99 -24.34 12.30
N ARG A 171 2.95 -23.67 12.83
CA ARG A 171 1.53 -23.99 12.60
C ARG A 171 0.73 -22.74 12.25
N LEU A 172 -0.16 -22.85 11.27
CA LEU A 172 -1.14 -21.81 10.99
C LEU A 172 -2.27 -21.93 12.04
N SER A 173 -2.75 -20.79 12.52
CA SER A 173 -3.95 -20.69 13.36
C SER A 173 -5.13 -21.26 12.56
N ALA A 174 -5.85 -22.22 13.15
CA ALA A 174 -7.01 -22.88 12.51
C ALA A 174 -8.30 -22.09 12.68
#